data_AF-A0A0K2RBK2-F1
#
_entry.id   AF-A0A0K2RBK2-F1
#
_cell.length_a   1.000
_cell.length_b   1.000
_cell.length_c   1.000
_cell.angle_alpha   90.00
_cell.angle_beta   90.00
_cell.angle_gamma   90.00
#
_symmetry.space_group_name_H-M   'P 1'
#
loop_
_entity.id
_entity.type
_entity.pdbx_description
1 polymer ?
#
loop_
_entity_poly.entity_id
_entity_poly.type
_entity_poly.pdbx_seq_one_letter_code
_entity_poly.pdbx_strand_id
1 'polypeptide(L)'
;MKPHHALVSKILPGMRERRWGRILAIGSSGVVAPLPNLAVSNTGRAALAGYLKTLAAEVALDAVTVNMILPGRIATDRVAELDRAAAKRRGTTPEEIQLESRKTIPARRYGEPEEFGAAASFLCSAPLPTSPASRFAATGPDPEPLGPAVLPNSPNTQSQPLSQRMTMTSTATESATSARQDVAAAQHLINGEWTGEPEIQRINPARPDELAALSPRGTADDVDAAITAAAAAQPAWAALPAPPAAPSS
;
A
#
# COMPACT_ATOMS: atom_id res chain seq x y z
N MET A 1 12.56 8.10 -10.97
CA MET A 1 11.25 8.73 -11.30
C MET A 1 11.28 9.47 -12.64
N LYS A 2 12.31 10.28 -12.93
CA LYS A 2 12.51 11.04 -14.20
C LYS A 2 12.04 10.37 -15.52
N PRO A 3 12.37 9.09 -15.83
CA PRO A 3 11.91 8.48 -17.09
C PRO A 3 10.40 8.27 -17.18
N HIS A 4 9.73 7.96 -16.05
CA HIS A 4 8.27 7.75 -16.03
C HIS A 4 7.54 9.07 -16.29
N HIS A 5 7.95 10.12 -15.58
CA HIS A 5 7.41 11.46 -15.78
C HIS A 5 7.64 11.93 -17.23
N ALA A 6 8.87 11.79 -17.75
CA ALA A 6 9.19 12.20 -19.12
C ALA A 6 8.34 11.48 -20.19
N LEU A 7 8.08 10.18 -20.02
CA LEU A 7 7.20 9.44 -20.92
C LEU A 7 5.76 9.96 -20.85
N VAL A 8 5.22 10.10 -19.63
CA VAL A 8 3.85 10.58 -19.40
C VAL A 8 3.66 12.00 -19.98
N SER A 9 4.56 12.94 -19.67
CA SER A 9 4.46 14.31 -20.16
C SER A 9 4.45 14.41 -21.70
N LYS A 10 5.11 13.49 -22.41
CA LYS A 10 5.13 13.46 -23.87
C LYS A 10 3.84 12.91 -24.48
N ILE A 11 3.22 11.90 -23.86
CA ILE A 11 2.03 11.22 -24.42
C ILE A 11 0.71 11.83 -23.94
N LEU A 12 0.71 12.47 -22.77
CA LEU A 12 -0.49 12.96 -22.10
C LEU A 12 -1.25 14.03 -22.91
N PRO A 13 -0.62 15.02 -23.55
CA PRO A 13 -1.35 16.01 -24.34
C PRO A 13 -2.23 15.37 -25.42
N GLY A 14 -1.70 14.41 -26.17
CA GLY A 14 -2.47 13.70 -27.20
C GLY A 14 -3.59 12.82 -26.62
N MET A 15 -3.38 12.22 -25.44
CA MET A 15 -4.46 11.48 -24.76
C MET A 15 -5.61 12.40 -24.35
N ARG A 16 -5.30 13.59 -23.84
CA ARG A 16 -6.30 14.60 -23.44
C ARG A 16 -7.07 15.14 -24.65
N GLU A 17 -6.36 15.44 -25.74
CA GLU A 17 -6.96 15.92 -27.00
C GLU A 17 -7.95 14.89 -27.58
N ARG A 18 -7.58 13.61 -27.60
CA ARG A 18 -8.46 12.52 -28.08
C ARG A 18 -9.56 12.14 -27.10
N ARG A 19 -9.56 12.71 -25.89
CA ARG A 19 -10.47 12.34 -24.79
C ARG A 19 -10.44 10.83 -24.51
N TRP A 20 -9.26 10.23 -24.66
CA TRP A 20 -9.04 8.81 -24.45
C TRP A 20 -7.56 8.51 -24.21
N GLY A 21 -7.27 7.89 -23.07
CA GLY A 21 -5.93 7.41 -22.74
C GLY A 21 -5.89 6.45 -21.55
N ARG A 22 -4.94 5.52 -21.57
CA ARG A 22 -4.73 4.54 -20.51
C ARG A 22 -3.26 4.53 -20.14
N ILE A 23 -2.95 4.99 -18.93
CA ILE A 23 -1.60 4.94 -18.37
C ILE A 23 -1.60 3.82 -17.34
N LEU A 24 -0.78 2.81 -17.59
CA LEU A 24 -0.62 1.68 -16.69
C LEU A 24 0.86 1.53 -16.32
N ALA A 25 1.16 1.63 -15.03
CA ALA A 25 2.50 1.40 -14.51
C ALA A 25 2.62 0.00 -13.89
N ILE A 26 3.79 -0.62 -14.06
CA ILE A 26 4.14 -1.88 -13.40
C ILE A 26 4.96 -1.57 -12.14
N GLY A 27 4.32 -1.74 -10.99
CA GLY A 27 4.91 -1.54 -9.67
C GLY A 27 5.55 -2.80 -9.11
N SER A 28 5.37 -3.01 -7.81
CA SER A 28 5.82 -4.19 -7.06
C SER A 28 4.98 -4.27 -5.80
N SER A 29 4.74 -5.48 -5.27
CA SER A 29 4.17 -5.66 -3.93
C SER A 29 4.95 -4.91 -2.84
N GLY A 30 6.23 -4.59 -3.09
CA GLY A 30 7.08 -3.71 -2.28
C GLY A 30 6.53 -2.31 -1.99
N VAL A 31 5.55 -1.83 -2.77
CA VAL A 31 4.83 -0.57 -2.51
C VAL A 31 3.92 -0.69 -1.28
N VAL A 32 3.34 -1.87 -1.05
CA VAL A 32 2.45 -2.14 0.09
C VAL A 32 3.28 -2.59 1.30
N ALA A 33 4.17 -3.56 1.08
CA ALA A 33 5.03 -4.13 2.11
C ALA A 33 6.48 -4.12 1.62
N PRO A 34 7.34 -3.19 2.09
CA PRO A 34 8.71 -3.04 1.62
C PRO A 34 9.50 -4.34 1.65
N LEU A 35 10.17 -4.65 0.54
CA LEU A 35 10.98 -5.85 0.43
C LEU A 35 12.40 -5.60 0.99
N PRO A 36 12.96 -6.53 1.80
CA PRO A 36 14.33 -6.39 2.31
C PRO A 36 15.36 -6.25 1.18
N ASN A 37 16.45 -5.54 1.46
CA ASN A 37 17.58 -5.31 0.53
C ASN A 37 17.23 -4.57 -0.78
N LEU A 38 16.05 -3.95 -0.85
CA LEU A 38 15.56 -3.24 -2.03
C LEU A 38 15.20 -1.77 -1.75
N ALA A 39 15.93 -1.10 -0.85
CA ALA A 39 15.63 0.27 -0.39
C ALA A 39 15.37 1.26 -1.53
N VAL A 40 16.27 1.32 -2.52
CA VAL A 40 16.12 2.23 -3.70
C VAL A 40 14.89 1.89 -4.54
N SER A 41 14.55 0.61 -4.69
CA SER A 41 13.35 0.19 -5.40
C SER A 41 12.08 0.53 -4.61
N ASN A 42 12.08 0.29 -3.30
CA ASN A 42 10.93 0.58 -2.44
C ASN A 42 10.61 2.09 -2.44
N THR A 43 11.62 2.94 -2.22
CA THR A 43 11.44 4.40 -2.22
C THR A 43 11.02 4.91 -3.61
N GLY A 44 11.69 4.47 -4.67
CA GLY A 44 11.38 4.88 -6.03
C GLY A 44 9.96 4.51 -6.47
N ARG A 45 9.46 3.34 -6.05
CA ARG A 45 8.11 2.88 -6.39
C ARG A 45 7.03 3.53 -5.55
N ALA A 46 7.29 3.81 -4.27
CA ALA A 46 6.39 4.62 -3.44
C ALA A 46 6.22 6.03 -4.02
N ALA A 47 7.31 6.68 -4.42
CA ALA A 47 7.25 7.98 -5.08
C ALA A 47 6.47 7.93 -6.40
N LEU A 48 6.65 6.87 -7.20
CA LEU A 48 5.89 6.67 -8.43
C LEU A 48 4.39 6.48 -8.14
N ALA A 49 4.03 5.70 -7.11
CA ALA A 49 2.64 5.50 -6.72
C ALA A 49 1.96 6.82 -6.31
N GLY A 50 2.64 7.65 -5.52
CA GLY A 50 2.17 8.99 -5.17
C GLY A 50 1.94 9.87 -6.40
N TYR A 51 2.93 9.95 -7.30
CA TYR A 51 2.81 10.70 -8.55
C TYR A 51 1.61 10.25 -9.41
N LEU A 52 1.45 8.95 -9.61
CA LEU A 52 0.36 8.41 -10.43
C LEU A 52 -1.01 8.65 -9.79
N LYS A 53 -1.10 8.63 -8.45
CA LYS A 53 -2.34 8.92 -7.73
C LYS A 53 -2.77 10.38 -7.91
N THR A 54 -1.84 11.32 -7.83
CA THR A 54 -2.11 12.73 -8.13
C THR A 54 -2.54 12.90 -9.58
N LEU A 55 -1.76 12.36 -10.53
CA LEU A 55 -2.05 12.47 -11.95
C LEU A 55 -3.43 11.91 -12.31
N ALA A 56 -3.84 10.78 -11.70
CA ALA A 56 -5.13 10.17 -11.95
C ALA A 56 -6.30 11.14 -11.73
N ALA A 57 -6.23 11.97 -10.70
CA ALA A 57 -7.27 12.97 -10.40
C ALA A 57 -7.26 14.12 -11.42
N GLU A 58 -6.07 14.61 -11.80
CA GLU A 58 -5.90 15.76 -12.70
C GLU A 58 -6.36 15.51 -14.15
N VAL A 59 -6.36 14.25 -14.58
CA VAL A 59 -6.65 13.86 -15.98
C VAL A 59 -7.98 13.12 -16.15
N ALA A 60 -8.69 12.86 -15.05
CA ALA A 60 -9.95 12.13 -15.06
C ALA A 60 -11.01 12.83 -15.94
N LEU A 61 -11.08 14.16 -15.87
CA LEU A 61 -12.01 14.96 -16.66
C LEU A 61 -11.70 14.93 -18.16
N ASP A 62 -10.50 14.51 -18.57
CA ASP A 62 -10.10 14.35 -19.97
C ASP A 62 -10.26 12.93 -20.49
N ALA A 63 -10.96 12.08 -19.75
CA ALA A 63 -11.19 10.70 -20.12
C ALA A 63 -9.88 9.87 -20.28
N VAL A 64 -8.90 10.19 -19.43
CA VAL A 64 -7.66 9.44 -19.26
C VAL A 64 -7.70 8.73 -17.91
N THR A 65 -7.33 7.46 -17.87
CA THR A 65 -7.20 6.71 -16.61
C THR A 65 -5.74 6.42 -16.31
N VAL A 66 -5.38 6.42 -15.02
CA VAL A 66 -4.03 6.13 -14.55
C VAL A 66 -4.11 5.06 -13.48
N ASN A 67 -3.45 3.93 -13.71
CA ASN A 67 -3.44 2.78 -12.80
C ASN A 67 -2.02 2.24 -12.59
N MET A 68 -1.84 1.49 -11.52
CA MET A 68 -0.63 0.73 -11.24
C MET A 68 -0.98 -0.69 -10.83
N ILE A 69 -0.36 -1.69 -11.44
CA ILE A 69 -0.45 -3.10 -11.00
C ILE A 69 0.80 -3.45 -10.19
N LEU A 70 0.61 -4.14 -9.08
CA LEU A 70 1.68 -4.55 -8.16
C LEU A 70 1.91 -6.07 -8.26
N PRO A 71 2.82 -6.54 -9.13
CA PRO A 71 3.13 -7.96 -9.19
C PRO A 71 3.80 -8.43 -7.88
N GLY A 72 3.40 -9.63 -7.44
CA GLY A 72 4.15 -10.46 -6.50
C GLY A 72 5.22 -11.27 -7.25
N ARG A 73 5.21 -12.59 -7.10
CA ARG A 73 6.05 -13.49 -7.92
C ARG A 73 5.30 -13.97 -9.15
N ILE A 74 5.78 -13.54 -10.33
CA ILE A 74 5.30 -14.00 -11.65
C ILE A 74 6.41 -14.83 -12.30
N ALA A 75 6.06 -15.96 -12.90
CA ALA A 75 6.96 -16.92 -13.53
C ALA A 75 7.60 -16.38 -14.83
N THR A 76 8.48 -15.40 -14.67
CA THR A 76 9.26 -14.78 -15.76
C THR A 76 10.68 -15.30 -15.76
N ASP A 77 11.38 -15.16 -16.90
CA ASP A 77 12.81 -15.48 -17.01
C ASP A 77 13.65 -14.78 -15.93
N ARG A 78 13.29 -13.53 -15.61
CA ARG A 78 13.95 -12.77 -14.55
C ARG A 78 13.77 -13.40 -13.17
N VAL A 79 12.58 -13.92 -12.85
CA VAL A 79 12.35 -14.64 -11.59
C VAL A 79 13.12 -15.96 -11.58
N ALA A 80 13.19 -16.66 -12.71
CA ALA A 80 13.99 -17.88 -12.83
C ALA A 80 15.50 -17.63 -12.64
N GLU A 81 16.04 -16.52 -13.17
CA GLU A 81 17.41 -16.07 -12.88
C GLU A 81 17.64 -15.77 -11.40
N LEU A 82 16.69 -15.07 -10.77
CA LEU A 82 16.79 -14.70 -9.35
C LEU A 82 16.77 -15.95 -8.46
N ASP A 83 15.93 -16.92 -8.78
CA ASP A 83 15.85 -18.19 -8.06
C ASP A 83 17.14 -19.01 -8.24
N ARG A 84 17.71 -19.07 -9.46
CA ARG A 84 19.03 -19.69 -9.71
C ARG A 84 20.16 -18.99 -8.94
N ALA A 85 20.17 -17.66 -8.92
CA ALA A 85 21.18 -16.90 -8.19
C ALA A 85 21.04 -17.08 -6.66
N ALA A 86 19.81 -17.14 -6.14
CA ALA A 86 19.55 -17.43 -4.74
C ALA A 86 19.96 -18.85 -4.36
N ALA A 87 19.70 -19.82 -5.24
CA ALA A 87 20.11 -21.21 -5.08
C ALA A 87 21.63 -21.34 -4.95
N LYS A 88 22.37 -20.69 -5.86
CA LYS A 88 23.84 -20.64 -5.82
C LYS A 88 24.37 -20.04 -4.52
N ARG A 89 23.81 -18.91 -4.07
CA ARG A 89 24.23 -18.25 -2.81
C ARG A 89 23.96 -19.08 -1.55
N ARG A 90 22.96 -19.95 -1.60
CA ARG A 90 22.52 -20.76 -0.44
C ARG A 90 23.00 -22.21 -0.49
N GLY A 91 23.72 -22.62 -1.53
CA GLY A 91 24.17 -24.00 -1.71
C GLY A 91 23.01 -25.00 -1.85
N THR A 92 21.93 -24.59 -2.51
CA THR A 92 20.67 -25.35 -2.67
C THR A 92 20.25 -25.36 -4.15
N THR A 93 19.15 -26.00 -4.48
CA THR A 93 18.61 -26.06 -5.86
C THR A 93 17.60 -24.94 -6.15
N PRO A 94 17.43 -24.51 -7.41
CA PRO A 94 16.37 -23.56 -7.78
C PRO A 94 14.96 -24.06 -7.41
N GLU A 95 14.74 -25.37 -7.44
CA GLU A 95 13.48 -26.03 -7.10
C GLU A 95 13.16 -25.85 -5.60
N GLU A 96 14.15 -26.00 -4.73
CA GLU A 96 14.01 -25.75 -3.29
C GLU A 96 13.72 -24.27 -2.99
N ILE A 97 14.38 -23.33 -3.69
CA ILE A 97 14.08 -21.89 -3.58
C ILE A 97 12.63 -21.60 -3.99
N GLN A 98 12.17 -22.19 -5.08
CA GLN A 98 10.80 -22.04 -5.55
C GLN A 98 9.81 -22.64 -4.57
N LEU A 99 10.09 -23.82 -4.00
CA LEU A 99 9.24 -24.45 -3.00
C LEU A 99 9.07 -23.56 -1.76
N GLU A 100 10.18 -23.02 -1.23
CA GLU A 100 10.13 -22.08 -0.11
C GLU A 100 9.36 -20.80 -0.44
N SER A 101 9.57 -20.26 -1.64
CA SER A 101 8.83 -19.07 -2.09
C SER A 101 7.33 -19.35 -2.26
N ARG A 102 6.95 -20.51 -2.78
CA ARG A 102 5.55 -20.93 -2.89
C ARG A 102 4.92 -21.12 -1.51
N LYS A 103 5.68 -21.52 -0.50
CA LYS A 103 5.17 -21.67 0.87
C LYS A 103 4.70 -20.35 1.49
N THR A 104 5.29 -19.22 1.09
CA THR A 104 4.90 -17.89 1.58
C THR A 104 3.76 -17.25 0.78
N ILE A 105 3.38 -17.83 -0.36
CA ILE A 105 2.28 -17.36 -1.20
C ILE A 105 1.01 -18.13 -0.82
N PRO A 106 -0.09 -17.46 -0.44
CA PRO A 106 -1.34 -18.14 -0.08
C PRO A 106 -1.85 -19.11 -1.16
N ALA A 107 -1.72 -18.74 -2.43
CA ALA A 107 -2.10 -19.58 -3.58
C ALA A 107 -1.12 -20.74 -3.89
N ARG A 108 0.01 -20.83 -3.17
CA ARG A 108 1.04 -21.88 -3.29
C ARG A 108 1.66 -22.06 -4.68
N ARG A 109 1.56 -21.05 -5.53
CA ARG A 109 2.16 -21.03 -6.87
C ARG A 109 2.65 -19.63 -7.23
N TYR A 110 3.49 -19.55 -8.26
CA TYR A 110 3.77 -18.28 -8.92
C TYR A 110 2.58 -17.92 -9.81
N GLY A 111 2.38 -16.62 -10.04
CA GLY A 111 1.46 -16.16 -11.08
C GLY A 111 2.06 -16.38 -12.46
N GLU A 112 1.23 -16.58 -13.46
CA GLU A 112 1.67 -16.70 -14.85
C GLU A 112 1.67 -15.33 -15.55
N PRO A 113 2.59 -15.09 -16.50
CA PRO A 113 2.62 -13.86 -17.29
C PRO A 113 1.28 -13.55 -17.97
N GLU A 114 0.54 -14.56 -18.41
CA GLU A 114 -0.76 -14.44 -19.07
C GLU A 114 -1.83 -13.90 -18.11
N GLU A 115 -1.83 -14.34 -16.84
CA GLU A 115 -2.75 -13.84 -15.81
C GLU A 115 -2.49 -12.36 -15.53
N PHE A 116 -1.21 -11.98 -15.46
CA PHE A 116 -0.81 -10.58 -15.32
C PHE A 116 -1.21 -9.76 -16.54
N GLY A 117 -0.99 -10.30 -17.75
CA GLY A 117 -1.35 -9.68 -19.02
C GLY A 117 -2.86 -9.47 -19.16
N ALA A 118 -3.68 -10.42 -18.70
CA ALA A 118 -5.14 -10.29 -18.69
C ALA A 118 -5.60 -9.13 -17.79
N ALA A 119 -5.04 -9.03 -16.57
CA ALA A 119 -5.35 -7.92 -15.67
C ALA A 119 -4.90 -6.56 -16.25
N ALA A 120 -3.71 -6.50 -16.85
CA ALA A 120 -3.21 -5.31 -17.53
C ALA A 120 -4.11 -4.90 -18.71
N SER A 121 -4.52 -5.87 -19.51
CA SER A 121 -5.41 -5.65 -20.67
C SER A 121 -6.77 -5.11 -20.22
N PHE A 122 -7.35 -5.66 -19.15
CA PHE A 122 -8.60 -5.17 -18.58
C PHE A 122 -8.53 -3.70 -18.15
N LEU A 123 -7.46 -3.31 -17.43
CA LEU A 123 -7.27 -1.91 -17.02
C LEU A 123 -7.05 -0.97 -18.22
N CYS A 124 -6.47 -1.47 -19.30
CA CYS A 124 -6.29 -0.73 -20.54
C CYS A 124 -7.51 -0.77 -21.48
N SER A 125 -8.49 -1.65 -21.23
CA SER A 125 -9.72 -1.73 -22.02
C SER A 125 -10.90 -1.01 -21.38
N ALA A 126 -10.84 -0.73 -20.07
CA ALA A 126 -11.95 -0.18 -19.29
C ALA A 126 -12.60 1.03 -19.99
N PRO A 127 -13.87 0.97 -20.43
CA PRO A 127 -14.56 2.12 -20.99
C PRO A 127 -14.85 3.14 -19.89
N LEU A 128 -14.80 4.43 -20.23
CA LEU A 128 -15.25 5.46 -19.32
C LEU A 128 -16.77 5.61 -19.44
N PRO A 129 -17.51 5.77 -18.32
CA PRO A 129 -18.91 6.12 -18.38
C PRO A 129 -19.08 7.46 -19.11
N THR A 130 -19.78 7.45 -20.25
CA THR A 130 -19.93 8.60 -21.14
C THR A 130 -20.89 9.67 -20.59
N SER A 131 -21.75 9.33 -19.63
CA SER A 131 -22.74 10.24 -19.06
C SER A 131 -22.18 11.11 -17.91
N PRO A 132 -22.49 12.43 -17.86
CA PRO A 132 -22.08 13.31 -16.76
C PRO A 132 -22.47 12.80 -15.37
N ALA A 133 -23.64 12.15 -15.25
CA ALA A 133 -24.15 11.58 -14.00
C ALA A 133 -23.33 10.37 -13.50
N SER A 134 -22.71 9.62 -14.41
CA SER A 134 -21.83 8.49 -14.06
C SER A 134 -20.36 8.90 -13.84
N ARG A 135 -20.00 10.17 -14.10
CA ARG A 135 -18.66 10.71 -13.82
C ARG A 135 -18.40 10.89 -12.33
N PHE A 136 -19.48 11.00 -11.54
CA PHE A 136 -19.42 11.07 -10.08
C PHE A 136 -19.43 9.70 -9.40
N ALA A 137 -19.56 8.58 -10.12
CA ALA A 137 -19.65 7.24 -9.52
C ALA A 137 -18.29 6.53 -9.34
N ALA A 138 -17.19 7.10 -9.84
CA ALA A 138 -15.83 6.61 -9.56
C ALA A 138 -15.21 7.23 -8.29
N THR A 139 -15.90 8.21 -7.71
CA THR A 139 -15.84 8.62 -6.32
C THR A 139 -17.12 8.08 -5.67
N GLY A 140 -17.09 7.49 -4.48
CA GLY A 140 -18.34 7.15 -3.80
C GLY A 140 -19.22 8.42 -3.64
N PRO A 141 -20.56 8.30 -3.60
CA PRO A 141 -21.38 9.46 -3.27
C PRO A 141 -21.01 9.92 -1.85
N ASP A 142 -20.77 11.22 -1.66
CA ASP A 142 -20.91 11.83 -0.34
C ASP A 142 -22.37 11.60 0.10
N PRO A 143 -22.64 10.94 1.23
CA PRO A 143 -24.02 10.79 1.68
C PRO A 143 -24.49 12.11 2.29
N GLU A 144 -25.29 12.85 1.51
CA GLU A 144 -26.25 13.84 2.05
C GLU A 144 -27.19 13.15 3.08
N PRO A 145 -27.58 13.83 4.16
CA PRO A 145 -28.20 13.20 5.31
C PRO A 145 -29.68 12.91 5.05
N LEU A 146 -30.03 11.65 4.84
CA LEU A 146 -31.42 11.20 4.86
C LEU A 146 -31.83 10.87 6.31
N GLY A 147 -32.84 11.60 6.78
CA GLY A 147 -33.44 11.46 8.11
C GLY A 147 -34.05 10.09 8.41
N PRO A 148 -34.54 9.88 9.64
CA PRO A 148 -34.70 8.54 10.20
C PRO A 148 -35.92 7.82 9.61
N ALA A 149 -35.68 6.78 8.83
CA ALA A 149 -36.69 5.80 8.46
C ALA A 149 -36.53 4.55 9.32
N VAL A 150 -37.47 4.40 10.26
CA VAL A 150 -37.73 3.22 11.09
C VAL A 150 -38.15 2.03 10.23
N LEU A 151 -37.85 0.79 10.69
CA LEU A 151 -38.62 -0.48 10.64
C LEU A 151 -37.67 -1.70 10.48
N PRO A 152 -38.07 -2.95 10.83
CA PRO A 152 -38.65 -3.46 12.07
C PRO A 152 -37.85 -4.67 12.65
N ASN A 153 -38.29 -5.14 13.82
CA ASN A 153 -37.65 -6.07 14.76
C ASN A 153 -37.49 -7.57 14.33
N SER A 154 -36.51 -8.20 15.00
CA SER A 154 -36.46 -9.61 15.51
C SER A 154 -35.86 -10.75 14.64
N PRO A 155 -35.41 -11.88 15.24
CA PRO A 155 -34.44 -12.02 16.34
C PRO A 155 -33.42 -13.18 16.16
N ASN A 156 -32.26 -13.07 16.84
CA ASN A 156 -31.55 -14.13 17.57
C ASN A 156 -31.19 -15.46 16.86
N THR A 157 -29.89 -15.78 16.72
CA THR A 157 -29.37 -17.13 17.06
C THR A 157 -27.88 -17.07 17.41
N GLN A 158 -27.58 -17.38 18.67
CA GLN A 158 -26.25 -17.62 19.24
C GLN A 158 -25.63 -18.91 18.68
N SER A 159 -24.30 -18.93 18.52
CA SER A 159 -23.48 -20.14 18.66
C SER A 159 -22.01 -19.74 18.90
N GLN A 160 -21.56 -19.87 20.15
CA GLN A 160 -20.14 -19.94 20.53
C GLN A 160 -19.68 -21.44 20.55
N PRO A 161 -18.49 -21.81 21.09
CA PRO A 161 -17.10 -21.55 20.66
C PRO A 161 -16.30 -22.88 20.58
N LEU A 162 -15.00 -22.88 20.22
CA LEU A 162 -14.08 -23.99 20.61
C LEU A 162 -12.60 -23.59 20.52
N SER A 163 -11.99 -23.43 21.71
CA SER A 163 -10.62 -23.78 22.18
C SER A 163 -9.36 -23.48 21.35
N GLN A 164 -8.16 -23.21 21.87
CA GLN A 164 -7.51 -22.98 23.17
C GLN A 164 -6.00 -22.86 22.83
N ARG A 165 -5.24 -21.91 23.42
CA ARG A 165 -3.96 -22.16 24.15
C ARG A 165 -3.25 -20.87 24.66
N MET A 166 -3.35 -20.72 25.99
CA MET A 166 -2.48 -20.16 27.06
C MET A 166 -0.94 -20.26 26.84
N THR A 167 0.02 -19.55 27.50
CA THR A 167 0.20 -18.37 28.42
C THR A 167 1.74 -18.16 28.59
N MET A 168 2.32 -17.03 29.05
CA MET A 168 2.58 -16.63 30.48
C MET A 168 3.26 -15.23 30.51
N THR A 169 2.68 -14.16 31.09
CA THR A 169 2.59 -13.66 32.50
C THR A 169 3.82 -12.95 33.10
N SER A 170 3.61 -11.70 33.52
CA SER A 170 4.03 -11.17 34.83
C SER A 170 3.05 -10.06 35.29
N THR A 171 2.79 -10.03 36.59
CA THR A 171 1.61 -9.50 37.31
C THR A 171 1.88 -8.18 38.05
N ALA A 172 0.87 -7.29 38.14
CA ALA A 172 0.44 -6.64 39.40
C ALA A 172 -0.87 -5.82 39.25
N THR A 173 -1.92 -6.35 39.91
CA THR A 173 -2.95 -5.69 40.75
C THR A 173 -4.06 -4.79 40.15
N GLU A 174 -5.28 -5.18 40.56
CA GLU A 174 -6.65 -4.78 40.21
C GLU A 174 -7.06 -3.31 40.46
N SER A 175 -7.93 -2.77 39.60
CA SER A 175 -9.31 -2.38 40.00
C SER A 175 -10.20 -2.24 38.75
N ALA A 176 -11.44 -2.71 38.86
CA ALA A 176 -12.37 -2.90 37.75
C ALA A 176 -13.04 -1.58 37.29
N THR A 177 -12.99 -1.25 36.00
CA THR A 177 -14.01 -0.45 35.28
C THR A 177 -13.89 -0.70 33.76
N SER A 178 -14.99 -1.15 33.13
CA SER A 178 -15.29 -1.29 31.69
C SER A 178 -14.12 -1.39 30.68
N ALA A 179 -14.03 -2.52 29.96
CA ALA A 179 -13.09 -2.74 28.86
C ALA A 179 -13.21 -1.65 27.78
N ARG A 180 -12.27 -0.69 27.78
CA ARG A 180 -11.94 0.14 26.62
C ARG A 180 -11.18 -0.74 25.64
N GLN A 181 -11.59 -0.77 24.38
CA GLN A 181 -10.68 -1.22 23.32
C GLN A 181 -9.52 -0.22 23.28
N ASP A 182 -8.29 -0.69 23.49
CA ASP A 182 -7.08 0.14 23.39
C ASP A 182 -6.85 0.50 21.91
N VAL A 183 -7.45 1.61 21.49
CA VAL A 183 -7.27 2.16 20.15
C VAL A 183 -5.85 2.70 20.05
N ALA A 184 -5.07 2.20 19.08
CA ALA A 184 -3.71 2.67 18.85
C ALA A 184 -3.71 4.14 18.41
N ALA A 185 -3.07 5.00 19.21
CA ALA A 185 -2.80 6.38 18.87
C ALA A 185 -1.43 6.49 18.19
N ALA A 186 -1.43 6.94 16.95
CA ALA A 186 -0.21 7.31 16.24
C ALA A 186 0.19 8.76 16.60
N GLN A 187 1.48 9.06 16.44
CA GLN A 187 2.06 10.40 16.52
C GLN A 187 3.04 10.57 15.34
N HIS A 188 3.38 11.80 15.01
CA HIS A 188 4.48 12.09 14.09
C HIS A 188 5.81 11.85 14.82
N LEU A 189 6.81 11.28 14.15
CA LEU A 189 8.18 11.21 14.68
C LEU A 189 9.04 12.16 13.86
N ILE A 190 9.39 13.30 14.44
CA ILE A 190 10.18 14.34 13.79
C ILE A 190 11.44 14.56 14.61
N ASN A 191 12.60 14.40 13.99
CA ASN A 191 13.91 14.56 14.66
C ASN A 191 14.10 13.72 15.94
N GLY A 192 13.45 12.55 16.03
CA GLY A 192 13.53 11.68 17.21
C GLY A 192 12.54 12.04 18.33
N GLU A 193 11.72 13.07 18.14
CA GLU A 193 10.67 13.47 19.07
C GLU A 193 9.29 13.08 18.52
N TRP A 194 8.43 12.54 19.37
CA TRP A 194 7.05 12.25 19.03
C TRP A 194 6.22 13.51 19.18
N THR A 195 5.58 13.95 18.09
CA THR A 195 4.81 15.20 18.01
C THR A 195 3.41 14.95 17.44
N GLY A 196 2.49 15.88 17.71
CA GLY A 196 1.12 15.83 17.23
C GLY A 196 0.20 15.03 18.16
N GLU A 197 -0.95 15.62 18.47
CA GLU A 197 -1.99 14.96 19.24
C GLU A 197 -2.88 14.10 18.34
N PRO A 198 -3.30 12.91 18.78
CA PRO A 198 -4.10 11.98 17.99
C PRO A 198 -5.55 12.49 17.83
N GLU A 199 -5.79 13.35 16.85
CA GLU A 199 -7.08 14.04 16.62
C GLU A 199 -8.02 13.35 15.61
N ILE A 200 -7.45 12.67 14.61
CA ILE A 200 -8.22 12.12 13.49
C ILE A 200 -8.54 10.65 13.76
N GLN A 201 -9.82 10.35 13.86
CA GLN A 201 -10.34 9.00 13.97
C GLN A 201 -10.29 8.28 12.61
N ARG A 202 -9.71 7.07 12.62
CA ARG A 202 -9.67 6.16 11.47
C ARG A 202 -10.58 4.99 11.77
N ILE A 203 -11.71 4.92 11.09
CA ILE A 203 -12.70 3.85 11.27
C ILE A 203 -12.32 2.65 10.42
N ASN A 204 -12.54 1.44 10.95
CA ASN A 204 -12.38 0.22 10.19
C ASN A 204 -13.45 0.15 9.07
N PRO A 205 -13.08 0.15 7.78
CA PRO A 205 -14.07 0.11 6.70
C PRO A 205 -14.86 -1.21 6.64
N ALA A 206 -14.35 -2.31 7.23
CA ALA A 206 -15.05 -3.58 7.33
C ALA A 206 -15.98 -3.68 8.56
N ARG A 207 -15.78 -2.81 9.56
CA ARG A 207 -16.58 -2.70 10.80
C ARG A 207 -16.73 -1.22 11.17
N PRO A 208 -17.73 -0.51 10.61
CA PRO A 208 -17.86 0.94 10.79
C PRO A 208 -18.10 1.41 12.23
N ASP A 209 -18.44 0.48 13.13
CA ASP A 209 -18.57 0.66 14.58
C ASP A 209 -17.23 0.57 15.33
N GLU A 210 -16.17 0.15 14.66
CA GLU A 210 -14.85 -0.07 15.23
C GLU A 210 -13.89 1.08 14.87
N LEU A 211 -13.39 1.78 15.88
CA LEU A 211 -12.30 2.74 15.74
C LEU A 211 -10.98 1.97 15.59
N ALA A 212 -10.38 2.03 14.39
CA ALA A 212 -9.16 1.28 14.06
C ALA A 212 -7.89 1.98 14.57
N ALA A 213 -7.83 3.30 14.50
CA ALA A 213 -6.69 4.09 14.99
C ALA A 213 -7.07 5.55 15.22
N LEU A 214 -6.26 6.24 16.02
CA LEU A 214 -6.20 7.70 16.05
C LEU A 214 -4.90 8.16 15.39
N SER A 215 -4.96 9.19 14.56
CA SER A 215 -3.78 9.77 13.90
C SER A 215 -3.76 11.29 14.09
N PRO A 216 -2.58 11.91 14.22
CA PRO A 216 -2.48 13.36 14.28
C PRO A 216 -2.83 13.98 12.93
N ARG A 217 -3.28 15.24 12.97
CA ARG A 217 -3.42 16.06 11.78
C ARG A 217 -2.05 16.63 11.42
N GLY A 218 -1.58 16.36 10.21
CA GLY A 218 -0.36 17.00 9.71
C GLY A 218 -0.61 18.47 9.37
N THR A 219 0.26 19.35 9.85
CA THR A 219 0.28 20.79 9.54
C THR A 219 1.42 21.13 8.57
N ALA A 220 1.42 22.34 8.03
CA ALA A 220 2.55 22.83 7.22
C ALA A 220 3.84 22.91 8.07
N ASP A 221 3.71 23.31 9.33
CA ASP A 221 4.84 23.42 10.26
C ASP A 221 5.48 22.05 10.56
N ASP A 222 4.67 20.98 10.68
CA ASP A 222 5.19 19.61 10.82
C ASP A 222 6.02 19.18 9.60
N VAL A 223 5.58 19.58 8.40
CA VAL A 223 6.28 19.28 7.15
C VAL A 223 7.60 20.04 7.09
N ASP A 224 7.59 21.34 7.41
CA ASP A 224 8.79 22.17 7.42
C ASP A 224 9.80 21.72 8.48
N ALA A 225 9.33 21.31 9.66
CA ALA A 225 10.16 20.72 10.71
C ALA A 225 10.77 19.38 10.27
N ALA A 226 9.99 18.51 9.62
CA ALA A 226 10.48 17.24 9.09
C ALA A 226 11.52 17.43 7.98
N ILE A 227 11.31 18.39 7.06
CA ILE A 227 12.26 18.75 6.01
C ILE A 227 13.56 19.28 6.62
N THR A 228 13.46 20.18 7.60
CA THR A 228 14.61 20.75 8.30
C THR A 228 15.42 19.67 9.02
N ALA A 229 14.74 18.79 9.75
CA ALA A 229 15.38 17.66 10.44
C ALA A 229 16.08 16.70 9.45
N ALA A 230 15.44 16.38 8.33
CA ALA A 230 16.03 15.54 7.29
C ALA A 230 17.25 16.19 6.63
N ALA A 231 17.22 17.50 6.37
CA ALA A 231 18.35 18.24 5.83
C ALA A 231 19.53 18.26 6.81
N ALA A 232 19.27 18.45 8.11
CA ALA A 232 20.30 18.43 9.15
C ALA A 232 20.94 17.04 9.34
N ALA A 233 20.16 15.96 9.17
CA ALA A 233 20.66 14.59 9.29
C ALA A 233 21.43 14.09 8.04
N GLN A 234 21.24 14.75 6.89
CA GLN A 234 21.80 14.33 5.60
C GLN A 234 23.34 14.14 5.62
N PRO A 235 24.15 15.03 6.23
CA PRO A 235 25.60 14.85 6.29
C PRO A 235 26.00 13.61 7.10
N ALA A 236 25.30 13.33 8.20
CA ALA A 236 25.55 12.16 9.03
C ALA A 236 25.20 10.86 8.28
N TRP A 237 24.09 10.86 7.52
CA TRP A 237 23.74 9.73 6.67
C TRP A 237 24.74 9.51 5.53
N ALA A 238 25.24 10.60 4.93
CA ALA A 238 26.27 10.52 3.89
C ALA A 238 27.61 10.00 4.42
N ALA A 239 27.89 10.21 5.71
CA ALA A 239 29.08 9.71 6.40
C ALA A 239 28.93 8.29 6.96
N LEU A 240 27.74 7.66 6.85
CA LEU A 240 27.56 6.28 7.29
C LEU A 240 28.46 5.34 6.46
N PRO A 241 29.24 4.47 7.12
CA PRO A 241 30.06 3.50 6.40
C PRO A 241 29.16 2.61 5.55
N ALA A 242 29.62 2.27 4.35
CA ALA A 242 28.94 1.28 3.52
C ALA A 242 28.73 -0.01 4.34
N PRO A 243 27.56 -0.67 4.20
CA PRO A 243 27.34 -1.94 4.87
C PRO A 243 28.47 -2.92 4.50
N PRO A 244 28.91 -3.75 5.45
CA PRO A 244 30.03 -4.66 5.22
C PRO A 244 29.74 -5.50 3.97
N ALA A 245 30.76 -5.64 3.11
CA ALA A 245 30.67 -6.52 1.95
C ALA A 245 30.25 -7.91 2.44
N ALA A 246 29.23 -8.48 1.79
CA ALA A 246 28.82 -9.85 2.11
C ALA A 246 30.04 -10.78 2.00
N PRO A 247 30.23 -11.72 2.94
CA PRO A 247 31.41 -12.59 2.93
C PRO A 247 31.53 -13.31 1.58
N SER A 248 32.73 -13.25 1.00
CA SER A 248 33.07 -14.00 -0.21
C SER A 248 33.04 -15.49 0.12
N SER A 249 32.14 -16.21 -0.53
CA SER A 249 32.07 -17.68 -0.54
C SER A 249 32.56 -18.20 -1.88
#